data_AF-A0A2R6GPD6-F1
#
_entry.id   AF-A0A2R6GPD6-F1
#
_cell.length_a   1.000
_cell.length_b   1.000
_cell.length_c   1.000
_cell.angle_alpha   90.00
_cell.angle_beta   90.00
_cell.angle_gamma   90.00
#
_symmetry.space_group_name_H-M   'P 1'
#
loop_
_entity.id
_entity.type
_entity.pdbx_description
1 polymer ?
#
loop_
_entity_poly.entity_id
_entity_poly.type
_entity_poly.pdbx_seq_one_letter_code
_entity_poly.pdbx_strand_id
1 'polypeptide(L)'
;MGPTDVAVGITVATGLLFVAVALLSLRPGSRIRKTYGIDPHDGDAARSNALVLGLVGLGTVALGAAIAMDVSGRVVGTVTVLVGTGLCVGLGWLIRYRDRRELLTDPSVDRETARRLGGATVVCGLTILPLAPAIWFGATQVLLGAALVGPFVALGAIAFAYR
;
A
#
# COMPACT_ATOMS: atom_id res chain seq x y z
N MET A 1 10.46 -12.89 -27.42
CA MET A 1 10.10 -12.15 -26.20
C MET A 1 11.12 -11.06 -25.99
N GLY A 2 10.68 -9.80 -26.06
CA GLY A 2 11.52 -8.67 -25.66
C GLY A 2 11.64 -8.57 -24.14
N PRO A 3 12.60 -7.78 -23.62
CA PRO A 3 12.77 -7.56 -22.18
C PRO A 3 11.51 -7.00 -21.51
N THR A 4 10.71 -6.19 -22.23
CA THR A 4 9.42 -5.67 -21.76
C THR A 4 8.39 -6.79 -21.55
N ASP A 5 8.30 -7.77 -22.46
CA ASP A 5 7.37 -8.90 -22.34
C ASP A 5 7.68 -9.74 -21.09
N VAL A 6 8.96 -9.94 -20.81
CA VAL A 6 9.43 -10.65 -19.62
C VAL A 6 9.08 -9.86 -18.35
N ALA A 7 9.31 -8.55 -18.34
CA ALA A 7 8.97 -7.68 -17.21
C ALA A 7 7.45 -7.66 -16.93
N VAL A 8 6.63 -7.57 -17.98
CA VAL A 8 5.17 -7.67 -17.89
C VAL A 8 4.78 -9.03 -17.32
N GLY A 9 5.32 -10.12 -17.87
CA GLY A 9 5.04 -11.48 -17.42
C GLY A 9 5.35 -11.67 -15.93
N ILE A 10 6.53 -11.22 -15.47
CA ILE A 10 6.93 -11.29 -14.06
C ILE A 10 5.99 -10.45 -13.18
N THR A 11 5.67 -9.23 -13.61
CA THR A 11 4.79 -8.31 -12.87
C THR A 11 3.39 -8.94 -12.68
N VAL A 12 2.79 -9.42 -13.77
CA VAL A 12 1.48 -10.08 -13.73
C VAL A 12 1.52 -11.36 -12.88
N ALA A 13 2.54 -12.21 -13.07
CA ALA A 13 2.69 -13.44 -12.28
C ALA A 13 2.83 -13.15 -10.78
N THR A 14 3.60 -12.12 -10.40
CA THR A 14 3.76 -11.68 -9.01
C THR A 14 2.43 -11.20 -8.44
N GLY A 15 1.69 -10.38 -9.19
CA GLY A 15 0.37 -9.90 -8.76
C GLY A 15 -0.63 -11.05 -8.56
N LEU A 16 -0.67 -12.01 -9.48
CA LEU A 16 -1.50 -13.22 -9.36
C LEU A 16 -1.10 -14.07 -8.16
N LEU A 17 0.20 -14.20 -7.88
CA LEU A 17 0.69 -14.90 -6.69
C LEU A 17 0.18 -14.26 -5.41
N PHE A 18 0.24 -12.92 -5.29
CA PHE A 18 -0.31 -12.21 -4.13
C PHE A 18 -1.82 -12.42 -3.97
N VAL A 19 -2.59 -12.36 -5.07
CA VAL A 19 -4.03 -12.66 -5.04
C VAL A 19 -4.27 -14.10 -4.60
N ALA A 20 -3.50 -15.07 -5.11
CA ALA A 20 -3.62 -16.47 -4.71
C ALA A 20 -3.34 -16.66 -3.21
N VAL A 21 -2.26 -16.05 -2.70
CA VAL A 21 -1.90 -16.11 -1.27
C VAL A 21 -2.98 -15.46 -0.41
N ALA A 22 -3.56 -14.33 -0.84
CA ALA A 22 -4.68 -13.69 -0.16
C ALA A 22 -5.92 -14.60 -0.08
N LEU A 23 -6.29 -15.25 -1.18
CA LEU A 23 -7.42 -16.18 -1.20
C LEU A 23 -7.15 -17.42 -0.33
N LEU A 24 -5.92 -17.92 -0.33
CA LEU A 24 -5.52 -19.08 0.48
C LEU A 24 -5.42 -18.74 1.98
N SER A 25 -5.12 -17.50 2.36
CA SER A 25 -5.07 -17.07 3.76
C SER A 25 -6.48 -16.92 4.37
N LEU A 26 -7.51 -16.69 3.54
CA LEU A 26 -8.91 -16.65 3.98
C LEU A 26 -9.45 -18.01 4.47
N ARG A 27 -8.83 -19.14 4.08
CA ARG A 27 -9.25 -20.47 4.54
C ARG A 27 -9.03 -20.62 6.06
N PRO A 28 -10.05 -21.07 6.83
CA PRO A 28 -9.87 -21.36 8.26
C PRO A 28 -8.72 -22.33 8.50
N GLY A 29 -7.85 -22.03 9.47
CA GLY A 29 -6.70 -22.88 9.80
C GLY A 29 -5.58 -22.91 8.74
N SER A 30 -5.59 -21.99 7.78
CA SER A 30 -4.56 -21.91 6.73
C SER A 30 -3.16 -21.77 7.34
N ARG A 31 -2.22 -22.62 6.91
CA ARG A 31 -0.81 -22.56 7.33
C ARG A 31 -0.14 -21.24 6.91
N ILE A 32 -0.70 -20.56 5.91
CA ILE A 32 -0.24 -19.25 5.44
C ILE A 32 -0.44 -18.16 6.51
N ARG A 33 -1.44 -18.30 7.39
CA ARG A 33 -1.63 -17.35 8.50
C ARG A 33 -0.42 -17.35 9.44
N LYS A 34 0.13 -18.55 9.72
CA LYS A 34 1.32 -18.73 10.56
C LYS A 34 2.57 -18.08 9.98
N THR A 35 2.75 -18.12 8.65
CA THR A 35 3.94 -17.52 8.00
C THR A 35 3.99 -16.00 8.14
N TYR A 36 2.85 -15.33 8.38
CA TYR A 36 2.77 -13.88 8.63
C TYR A 36 2.67 -13.52 10.12
N GLY A 37 2.78 -14.49 11.03
CA GLY A 37 2.64 -14.24 12.47
C GLY A 37 1.21 -13.95 12.93
N ILE A 38 0.19 -14.21 12.10
CA ILE A 38 -1.22 -14.05 12.46
C ILE A 38 -1.69 -15.33 13.17
N ASP A 39 -2.43 -15.18 14.26
CA ASP A 39 -3.11 -16.31 14.91
C ASP A 39 -4.01 -17.02 13.87
N PRO A 40 -3.82 -18.34 13.62
CA PRO A 40 -4.64 -19.10 12.69
C PRO A 40 -6.15 -19.03 12.95
N HIS A 41 -6.55 -18.72 14.18
CA HIS A 41 -7.94 -18.62 14.62
C HIS A 41 -8.52 -17.20 14.55
N ASP A 42 -7.69 -16.17 14.34
CA ASP A 42 -8.15 -14.80 14.17
C ASP A 42 -8.62 -14.56 12.72
N GLY A 43 -9.93 -14.70 12.52
CA GLY A 43 -10.57 -14.52 11.21
C GLY A 43 -10.57 -13.07 10.72
N ASP A 44 -10.59 -12.09 11.61
CA ASP A 44 -10.66 -10.67 11.25
C ASP A 44 -9.30 -10.14 10.83
N ALA A 45 -8.24 -10.51 11.57
CA ALA A 45 -6.87 -10.22 11.16
C ALA A 45 -6.53 -10.92 9.83
N ALA A 46 -6.97 -12.17 9.64
CA ALA A 46 -6.77 -12.88 8.37
C ALA A 46 -7.48 -12.19 7.20
N ARG A 47 -8.71 -11.70 7.38
CA ARG A 47 -9.46 -10.97 6.34
C ARG A 47 -8.81 -9.64 5.99
N SER A 48 -8.39 -8.87 6.98
CA SER A 48 -7.73 -7.58 6.75
C SER A 48 -6.42 -7.73 5.99
N ASN A 49 -5.58 -8.71 6.37
CA ASN A 49 -4.32 -8.99 5.68
C ASN A 49 -4.55 -9.55 4.27
N ALA A 50 -5.52 -10.45 4.10
CA ALA A 50 -5.91 -10.94 2.78
C ALA A 50 -6.41 -9.81 1.87
N LEU A 51 -7.17 -8.86 2.42
CA LEU A 51 -7.65 -7.70 1.66
C LEU A 51 -6.49 -6.81 1.21
N VAL A 52 -5.54 -6.49 2.09
CA VAL A 52 -4.34 -5.70 1.73
C VAL A 52 -3.54 -6.42 0.65
N LEU A 53 -3.22 -7.70 0.86
CA LEU A 53 -2.42 -8.49 -0.09
C LEU A 53 -3.14 -8.66 -1.43
N GLY A 54 -4.46 -8.87 -1.41
CA GLY A 54 -5.30 -8.97 -2.59
C GLY A 54 -5.33 -7.67 -3.38
N LEU A 55 -5.48 -6.52 -2.71
CA LEU A 55 -5.45 -5.20 -3.35
C LEU A 55 -4.08 -4.90 -3.98
N VAL A 56 -2.97 -5.22 -3.28
CA VAL A 56 -1.61 -5.09 -3.82
C VAL A 56 -1.42 -5.99 -5.05
N GLY A 57 -1.89 -7.24 -4.96
CA GLY A 57 -1.83 -8.19 -6.07
C GLY A 57 -2.61 -7.72 -7.30
N LEU A 58 -3.86 -7.30 -7.12
CA LEU A 58 -4.70 -6.74 -8.19
C LEU A 58 -4.09 -5.47 -8.79
N GLY A 59 -3.55 -4.57 -7.97
CA GLY A 59 -2.85 -3.37 -8.44
C GLY A 59 -1.62 -3.71 -9.28
N THR A 60 -0.89 -4.76 -8.91
CA THR A 60 0.30 -5.23 -9.65
C THR A 60 -0.10 -5.87 -10.98
N VAL A 61 -1.17 -6.67 -11.01
CA VAL A 61 -1.74 -7.21 -12.27
C VAL A 61 -2.19 -6.06 -13.19
N ALA A 62 -2.90 -5.08 -12.64
CA ALA A 62 -3.36 -3.92 -13.40
C ALA A 62 -2.19 -3.10 -13.97
N LEU A 63 -1.10 -2.94 -13.21
CA LEU A 63 0.13 -2.31 -13.69
C LEU A 63 0.76 -3.09 -14.85
N GLY A 64 0.87 -4.41 -14.73
CA GLY A 64 1.36 -5.27 -15.81
C GLY A 64 0.50 -5.16 -17.06
N ALA A 65 -0.83 -5.15 -16.92
CA ALA A 65 -1.76 -4.95 -18.02
C ALA A 65 -1.62 -3.55 -18.65
N ALA A 66 -1.44 -2.50 -17.85
CA ALA A 66 -1.22 -1.14 -18.33
C ALA A 66 0.06 -1.03 -19.17
N ILE A 67 1.15 -1.68 -18.74
CA ILE A 67 2.39 -1.75 -19.52
C ILE A 67 2.17 -2.52 -20.82
N ALA A 68 1.45 -3.65 -20.78
CA ALA A 68 1.15 -4.44 -21.97
C ALA A 68 0.28 -3.69 -23.00
N MET A 69 -0.58 -2.80 -22.53
CA MET A 69 -1.44 -1.93 -23.35
C MET A 69 -0.76 -0.61 -23.75
N ASP A 70 0.53 -0.44 -23.45
CA ASP A 70 1.31 0.78 -23.71
C ASP A 70 0.64 2.06 -23.15
N VAL A 71 0.04 1.94 -21.96
CA VAL A 71 -0.58 3.09 -21.29
C VAL A 71 0.50 4.08 -20.91
N SER A 72 0.26 5.36 -21.22
CA SER A 72 1.26 6.40 -20.94
C SER A 72 1.72 6.40 -19.47
N GLY A 73 3.04 6.52 -19.27
CA GLY A 73 3.62 6.56 -17.93
C GLY A 73 3.07 7.72 -17.06
N ARG A 74 2.58 8.80 -17.69
CA ARG A 74 1.88 9.88 -16.99
C ARG A 74 0.58 9.42 -16.36
N VAL A 75 -0.26 8.71 -17.12
CA VAL A 75 -1.52 8.16 -16.62
C VAL A 75 -1.25 7.13 -15.52
N VAL A 76 -0.33 6.18 -15.76
CA VAL A 76 0.04 5.16 -14.76
C VAL A 76 0.57 5.81 -13.48
N GLY A 77 1.47 6.78 -13.59
CA GLY A 77 2.03 7.50 -12.46
C GLY A 77 0.98 8.27 -11.68
N THR A 78 0.11 9.04 -12.35
CA THR A 78 -0.96 9.80 -11.69
C THR A 78 -1.94 8.88 -10.98
N VAL A 79 -2.41 7.81 -11.63
CA VAL A 79 -3.33 6.85 -11.00
C VAL A 79 -2.68 6.21 -9.78
N THR A 80 -1.41 5.82 -9.88
CA THR A 80 -0.66 5.25 -8.75
C THR A 80 -0.59 6.22 -7.56
N VAL A 81 -0.31 7.50 -7.81
CA VAL A 81 -0.30 8.53 -6.75
C VAL A 81 -1.68 8.68 -6.11
N LEU A 82 -2.74 8.82 -6.92
CA LEU A 82 -4.09 9.03 -6.41
C LEU A 82 -4.59 7.83 -5.59
N VAL A 83 -4.35 6.61 -6.09
CA VAL A 83 -4.69 5.37 -5.38
C VAL A 83 -3.88 5.26 -4.09
N GLY A 84 -2.57 5.51 -4.14
CA GLY A 84 -1.69 5.48 -2.96
C GLY A 84 -2.13 6.48 -1.89
N THR A 85 -2.40 7.74 -2.28
CA THR A 85 -2.96 8.76 -1.39
C THR A 85 -4.27 8.29 -0.77
N GLY A 86 -5.22 7.81 -1.59
CA GLY A 86 -6.52 7.35 -1.12
C GLY A 86 -6.41 6.21 -0.10
N LEU A 87 -5.53 5.24 -0.35
CA LEU A 87 -5.26 4.13 0.56
C LEU A 87 -4.62 4.61 1.87
N CYS A 88 -3.64 5.49 1.82
CA CYS A 88 -3.02 6.07 3.03
C CYS A 88 -4.05 6.86 3.87
N VAL A 89 -4.88 7.68 3.22
CA VAL A 89 -5.93 8.44 3.91
C VAL A 89 -6.97 7.50 4.52
N GLY A 90 -7.44 6.51 3.75
CA GLY A 90 -8.41 5.53 4.23
C GLY A 90 -7.89 4.68 5.40
N LEU A 91 -6.68 4.15 5.28
CA LEU A 91 -6.03 3.36 6.33
C LEU A 91 -5.80 4.21 7.58
N GLY A 92 -5.22 5.39 7.43
CA GLY A 92 -4.97 6.30 8.53
C GLY A 92 -6.27 6.75 9.22
N TRP A 93 -7.34 6.97 8.45
CA TRP A 93 -8.66 7.27 9.00
C TRP A 93 -9.26 6.11 9.79
N LEU A 94 -9.17 4.87 9.29
CA LEU A 94 -9.64 3.67 10.00
C LEU A 94 -8.91 3.48 11.32
N ILE A 95 -7.59 3.63 11.33
CA ILE A 95 -6.78 3.49 12.54
C ILE A 95 -7.11 4.63 13.52
N ARG A 96 -7.17 5.88 13.05
CA ARG A 96 -7.35 7.06 13.91
C ARG A 96 -8.77 7.24 14.45
N TYR A 97 -9.79 7.00 13.64
CA TYR A 97 -11.18 7.33 13.98
C TYR A 97 -12.06 6.10 14.23
N ARG A 98 -11.66 4.90 13.77
CA ARG A 98 -12.42 3.65 13.96
C ARG A 98 -11.74 2.63 14.90
N ASP A 99 -10.65 3.02 15.56
CA ASP A 99 -9.86 2.17 16.50
C ASP A 99 -9.43 0.83 15.88
N ARG A 100 -9.15 0.81 14.56
CA ARG A 100 -8.73 -0.40 13.82
C ARG A 100 -7.22 -0.63 13.91
N ARG A 101 -6.69 -0.67 15.14
CA ARG A 101 -5.25 -0.83 15.41
C ARG A 101 -4.69 -2.17 14.96
N GLU A 102 -5.54 -3.18 14.78
CA GLU A 102 -5.20 -4.47 14.17
C GLU A 102 -4.70 -4.36 12.72
N LEU A 103 -4.89 -3.21 12.07
CA LEU A 103 -4.37 -2.93 10.73
C LEU A 103 -2.91 -2.46 10.74
N LEU A 104 -2.33 -2.17 11.91
CA LEU A 104 -0.92 -1.86 12.06
C LEU A 104 -0.10 -3.16 12.09
N THR A 105 1.15 -3.09 11.64
CA THR A 105 2.10 -4.21 11.70
C THR A 105 2.31 -4.72 13.13
N ASP A 106 2.18 -3.83 14.12
CA ASP A 106 2.14 -4.18 15.53
C ASP A 106 0.73 -3.85 16.08
N PRO A 107 -0.09 -4.84 16.45
CA PRO A 107 -1.42 -4.62 17.01
C PRO A 107 -1.40 -4.30 18.52
N SER A 108 -0.23 -4.42 19.18
CA SER A 108 -0.09 -4.24 20.64
C SER A 108 0.04 -2.78 21.07
N VAL A 109 0.21 -1.86 20.12
CA VAL A 109 0.30 -0.43 20.40
C VAL A 109 -0.98 0.08 21.05
N ASP A 110 -0.80 0.98 22.01
CA ASP A 110 -1.94 1.59 22.69
C ASP A 110 -2.78 2.46 21.73
N ARG A 111 -4.00 2.79 22.17
CA ARG A 111 -4.96 3.56 21.37
C ARG A 111 -4.44 4.93 20.97
N GLU A 112 -3.65 5.57 21.82
CA GLU A 112 -3.17 6.93 21.60
C GLU A 112 -2.06 6.93 20.55
N THR A 113 -1.08 6.04 20.66
CA THR A 113 -0.06 5.80 19.65
C THR A 113 -0.67 5.36 18.33
N ALA A 114 -1.65 4.45 18.34
CA ALA A 114 -2.36 4.05 17.13
C ALA A 114 -3.03 5.24 16.44
N ARG A 115 -3.69 6.14 17.19
CA ARG A 115 -4.29 7.36 16.64
C ARG A 115 -3.27 8.31 16.02
N ARG A 116 -2.08 8.42 16.64
CA ARG A 116 -0.97 9.22 16.10
C ARG A 116 -0.41 8.60 14.83
N LEU A 117 -0.19 7.29 14.81
CA LEU A 117 0.22 6.54 13.61
C LEU A 117 -0.80 6.68 12.48
N GLY A 118 -2.10 6.53 12.76
CA GLY A 118 -3.15 6.75 11.77
C GLY A 118 -3.14 8.19 11.23
N GLY A 119 -2.92 9.19 12.09
CA GLY A 119 -2.74 10.59 11.67
C GLY A 119 -1.51 10.78 10.78
N ALA A 120 -0.38 10.18 11.16
CA ALA A 120 0.85 10.18 10.37
C ALA A 120 0.63 9.57 8.97
N THR A 121 -0.10 8.45 8.88
CA THR A 121 -0.43 7.81 7.60
C THR A 121 -1.27 8.73 6.71
N VAL A 122 -2.26 9.43 7.26
CA VAL A 122 -3.05 10.43 6.50
C VAL A 122 -2.14 11.53 5.97
N VAL A 123 -1.29 12.11 6.82
CA VAL A 123 -0.37 13.18 6.42
C VAL A 123 0.57 12.71 5.30
N CYS A 124 1.12 11.49 5.41
CA CYS A 124 1.97 10.91 4.37
C CYS A 124 1.22 10.77 3.03
N GLY A 125 -0.03 10.32 3.06
CA GLY A 125 -0.86 10.22 1.86
C GLY A 125 -1.12 11.58 1.20
N LEU A 126 -1.35 12.61 2.01
CA LEU A 126 -1.62 13.97 1.53
C LEU A 126 -0.36 14.67 1.00
N THR A 127 0.82 14.42 1.58
CA THR A 127 2.07 15.05 1.11
C THR A 127 2.50 14.56 -0.26
N ILE A 128 2.12 13.34 -0.66
CA ILE A 128 2.39 12.82 -2.01
C ILE A 128 1.34 13.24 -3.04
N LEU A 129 0.16 13.73 -2.63
CA LEU A 129 -0.93 14.11 -3.54
C LEU A 129 -0.52 15.15 -4.61
N PRO A 130 0.29 16.19 -4.28
CA PRO A 130 0.76 17.16 -5.28
C PRO A 130 1.62 16.55 -6.40
N LEU A 131 2.13 15.31 -6.24
CA LEU A 131 2.83 14.61 -7.31
C LEU A 131 1.90 14.30 -8.50
N ALA A 132 0.60 14.09 -8.26
CA ALA A 132 -0.36 13.77 -9.31
C ALA A 132 -0.41 14.85 -10.41
N PRO A 133 -0.68 16.14 -10.12
CA PRO A 133 -0.60 17.19 -11.13
C PRO A 133 0.84 17.43 -11.63
N ALA A 134 1.85 17.31 -10.78
CA ALA A 134 3.25 17.51 -11.19
C ALA A 134 3.71 16.55 -12.31
N ILE A 135 3.24 15.29 -12.28
CA ILE A 135 3.47 14.29 -13.32
C ILE A 135 2.92 14.76 -14.68
N TRP A 136 1.76 15.45 -14.69
CA TRP A 136 1.16 15.98 -15.91
C TRP A 136 1.91 17.17 -16.48
N PHE A 137 2.44 18.03 -15.61
CA PHE A 137 3.24 19.18 -16.01
C PHE A 137 4.70 18.85 -16.36
N GLY A 138 5.09 17.57 -16.30
CA GLY A 138 6.44 17.13 -16.67
C GLY A 138 7.53 17.72 -15.78
N ALA A 139 7.20 18.05 -14.52
CA ALA A 139 8.14 18.67 -13.60
C ALA A 139 9.34 17.74 -13.35
N THR A 140 10.52 18.24 -13.72
CA THR A 140 11.82 17.56 -13.71
C THR A 140 12.37 17.32 -12.29
N GLN A 141 13.52 16.63 -12.21
CA GLN A 141 14.20 16.01 -11.05
C GLN A 141 14.09 16.66 -9.65
N VAL A 142 13.80 17.96 -9.56
CA VAL A 142 13.51 18.69 -8.33
C VAL A 142 12.31 18.09 -7.56
N LEU A 143 11.30 17.58 -8.27
CA LEU A 143 10.11 16.97 -7.66
C LEU A 143 10.31 15.48 -7.27
N LEU A 144 11.25 14.79 -7.91
CA LEU A 144 11.75 13.49 -7.43
C LEU A 144 12.53 13.65 -6.10
N GLY A 145 13.27 14.76 -5.94
CA GLY A 145 13.84 15.17 -4.66
C GLY A 145 12.78 15.50 -3.60
N ALA A 146 11.65 16.09 -3.99
CA ALA A 146 10.51 16.30 -3.11
C ALA A 146 9.78 14.99 -2.76
N ALA A 147 9.74 14.01 -3.66
CA ALA A 147 9.20 12.68 -3.38
C ALA A 147 10.01 11.92 -2.31
N LEU A 148 11.32 12.21 -2.18
CA LEU A 148 12.15 11.72 -1.07
C LEU A 148 11.79 12.33 0.29
N VAL A 149 11.12 13.50 0.32
CA VAL A 149 10.62 14.11 1.57
C VAL A 149 9.51 13.25 2.19
N GLY A 150 8.71 12.55 1.38
CA GLY A 150 7.65 11.65 1.85
C GLY A 150 8.16 10.60 2.85
N PRO A 151 9.18 9.80 2.52
CA PRO A 151 9.85 8.89 3.44
C PRO A 151 10.39 9.55 4.73
N PHE A 152 11.00 10.74 4.64
CA PHE A 152 11.50 11.45 5.84
C PHE A 152 10.37 11.97 6.74
N VAL A 153 9.29 12.47 6.13
CA VAL A 153 8.06 12.87 6.85
C VAL A 153 7.41 11.65 7.49
N ALA A 154 7.37 10.51 6.78
CA ALA A 154 6.87 9.25 7.33
C ALA A 154 7.70 8.78 8.52
N LEU A 155 9.04 8.77 8.40
CA LEU A 155 9.93 8.41 9.51
C LEU A 155 9.79 9.36 10.70
N GLY A 156 9.72 10.67 10.46
CA GLY A 156 9.52 11.67 11.52
C GLY A 156 8.15 11.54 12.20
N ALA A 157 7.10 11.29 11.43
CA ALA A 157 5.75 11.12 11.96
C ALA A 157 5.58 9.79 12.72
N ILE A 158 6.24 8.72 12.27
CA ILE A 158 6.37 7.45 13.01
C ILE A 158 7.12 7.70 14.33
N ALA A 159 8.30 8.34 14.28
CA ALA A 159 9.08 8.63 15.47
C ALA A 159 8.33 9.52 16.48
N PHE A 160 7.52 10.47 16.02
CA PHE A 160 6.64 11.27 16.86
C PHE A 160 5.51 10.45 17.47
N ALA A 161 4.92 9.51 16.72
CA ALA A 161 3.83 8.69 17.23
C ALA A 161 4.25 7.76 18.37
N TYR A 162 5.52 7.32 18.39
CA TYR A 162 6.11 6.48 19.43
C TYR A 162 6.70 7.24 20.63
N ARG A 163 6.57 8.57 20.69
CA ARG A 163 6.90 9.40 21.86
C ARG A 163 5.65 9.72 22.66
#